data_AF-A0A813SWY9-F1
#
_entry.id   AF-A0A813SWY9-F1
#
_cell.length_a   1.000
_cell.length_b   1.000
_cell.length_c   1.000
_cell.angle_alpha   90.00
_cell.angle_beta   90.00
_cell.angle_gamma   90.00
#
_symmetry.space_group_name_H-M   'P 1'
#
loop_
_entity.id
_entity.type
_entity.pdbx_description
1 polymer ?
#
loop_
_entity_poly.entity_id
_entity_poly.type
_entity_poly.pdbx_seq_one_letter_code
_entity_poly.pdbx_strand_id
1 'polypeptide(L)'
;MSSATGKRYDWKILALGRGVGTATKAEEYLKSLGYKNITVYGNVENSKDGDEKIITLLQQTDWDAVSFGGGLTGYDDHFPREITTLHWFNRLVNLVHQYVPKAKLIFVHSPNSIVDGIHRVLDEHHE
;
A
#
# COMPACT_ATOMS: atom_id res chain seq x y z
N MET A 1 25.27 -9.24 -14.76
CA MET A 1 23.89 -9.73 -14.90
C MET A 1 23.33 -9.91 -13.49
N SER A 2 22.66 -8.89 -12.97
CA SER A 2 21.94 -9.00 -11.69
C SER A 2 20.64 -9.74 -11.99
N SER A 3 20.40 -10.89 -11.35
CA SER A 3 19.18 -11.66 -11.63
C SER A 3 17.96 -10.84 -11.21
N ALA A 4 16.95 -10.76 -12.08
CA ALA A 4 15.68 -10.09 -11.79
C ALA A 4 15.05 -10.57 -10.47
N THR A 5 15.39 -11.77 -10.02
CA THR A 5 14.99 -12.35 -8.73
C THR A 5 15.53 -11.65 -7.49
N GLY A 6 16.70 -10.98 -7.57
CA GLY A 6 17.29 -10.25 -6.43
C GLY A 6 16.54 -8.94 -6.12
N LYS A 7 16.01 -8.28 -7.16
CA LYS A 7 15.28 -7.01 -7.03
C LYS A 7 13.87 -7.22 -6.45
N ARG A 8 13.31 -8.42 -6.63
CA ARG A 8 11.93 -8.80 -6.29
C ARG A 8 11.58 -8.75 -4.79
N TYR A 9 12.57 -8.71 -3.91
CA TYR A 9 12.33 -8.63 -2.46
C TYR A 9 12.92 -7.38 -1.80
N ASP A 10 13.62 -6.57 -2.61
CA ASP A 10 14.27 -5.34 -2.15
C ASP A 10 13.43 -4.09 -2.46
N TRP A 11 12.26 -4.22 -3.12
CA TRP A 11 11.36 -3.08 -3.32
C TRP A 11 10.89 -2.48 -2.00
N LYS A 12 10.87 -1.16 -1.96
CA LYS A 12 10.33 -0.36 -0.86
C LYS A 12 8.82 -0.22 -1.04
N ILE A 13 8.06 -0.86 -0.16
CA ILE A 13 6.60 -0.91 -0.26
C ILE A 13 5.98 -0.31 1.00
N LEU A 14 5.09 0.67 0.82
CA LEU A 14 4.19 1.16 1.87
C LEU A 14 2.80 0.58 1.64
N ALA A 15 2.30 -0.23 2.56
CA ALA A 15 0.95 -0.79 2.50
C ALA A 15 0.03 -0.08 3.50
N LEU A 16 -1.01 0.56 2.99
CA LEU A 16 -1.99 1.34 3.73
C LEU A 16 -3.29 0.54 3.86
N GLY A 17 -3.85 0.47 5.06
CA GLY A 17 -5.09 -0.25 5.32
C GLY A 17 -5.87 0.27 6.52
N ARG A 18 -7.06 -0.29 6.70
CA ARG A 18 -7.98 -0.01 7.81
C ARG A 18 -8.25 -1.31 8.57
N GLY A 19 -7.49 -1.55 9.63
CA GLY A 19 -7.48 -2.78 10.42
C GLY A 19 -6.07 -3.13 10.90
N VAL A 20 -5.74 -2.77 12.15
CA VAL A 20 -4.41 -3.02 12.74
C VAL A 20 -4.05 -4.51 12.74
N GLY A 21 -4.95 -5.37 13.21
CA GLY A 21 -4.69 -6.82 13.25
C GLY A 21 -4.51 -7.44 11.85
N THR A 22 -5.21 -6.91 10.85
CA THR A 22 -5.08 -7.32 9.45
C THR A 22 -3.74 -6.88 8.87
N ALA A 23 -3.31 -5.65 9.17
CA ALA A 23 -2.02 -5.12 8.77
C ALA A 23 -0.85 -5.90 9.37
N THR A 24 -0.90 -6.23 10.66
CA THR A 24 0.13 -7.05 11.33
C THR A 24 0.30 -8.40 10.62
N LYS A 25 -0.81 -9.09 10.33
CA LYS A 25 -0.77 -10.37 9.60
C LYS A 25 -0.20 -10.22 8.18
N ALA A 26 -0.54 -9.14 7.48
CA ALA A 26 -0.01 -8.87 6.15
C ALA A 26 1.50 -8.63 6.19
N GLU A 27 1.97 -7.88 7.18
CA GLU A 27 3.40 -7.60 7.38
C GLU A 27 4.19 -8.87 7.70
N GLU A 28 3.69 -9.70 8.64
CA GLU A 28 4.29 -10.99 8.98
C GLU A 28 4.36 -11.91 7.76
N TYR A 29 3.27 -11.99 6.99
CA TYR A 29 3.22 -12.78 5.77
C TYR A 29 4.26 -12.32 4.74
N LEU A 30 4.34 -11.02 4.45
CA LEU A 30 5.30 -10.48 3.49
C LEU A 30 6.75 -10.68 3.95
N LYS A 31 7.03 -10.49 5.23
CA LYS A 31 8.37 -10.77 5.79
C LYS A 31 8.72 -12.26 5.68
N SER A 32 7.75 -13.16 5.90
CA SER A 32 7.97 -14.62 5.75
C SER A 32 8.35 -15.03 4.32
N LEU A 33 7.92 -14.25 3.32
CA LEU A 33 8.28 -14.44 1.91
C LEU A 33 9.62 -13.79 1.52
N GLY A 34 10.25 -13.05 2.43
CA GLY A 34 11.57 -12.44 2.23
C GLY A 34 11.56 -10.95 1.86
N TYR A 35 10.40 -10.29 1.83
CA TYR A 35 10.34 -8.83 1.62
C TYR A 35 11.03 -8.09 2.76
N LYS A 36 12.04 -7.28 2.44
CA LYS A 36 12.89 -6.61 3.45
C LYS A 36 12.48 -5.17 3.74
N ASN A 37 11.98 -4.47 2.72
CA ASN A 37 11.73 -3.02 2.77
C ASN A 37 10.23 -2.71 2.77
N ILE A 38 9.46 -3.41 3.60
CA ILE A 38 8.01 -3.19 3.70
C ILE A 38 7.62 -2.48 4.99
N THR A 39 6.70 -1.52 4.87
CA THR A 39 6.02 -0.89 6.00
C THR A 39 4.52 -1.06 5.81
N VAL A 40 3.83 -1.65 6.79
CA VAL A 40 2.37 -1.82 6.75
C VAL A 40 1.73 -0.95 7.81
N TYR A 41 0.89 -0.02 7.40
CA TYR A 41 0.15 0.88 8.28
C TYR A 41 -1.35 0.59 8.20
N GLY A 42 -1.87 -0.11 9.21
CA GLY A 42 -3.27 -0.53 9.29
C GLY A 42 -4.21 0.44 10.00
N ASN A 43 -3.73 1.61 10.46
CA ASN A 43 -4.57 2.56 11.18
C ASN A 43 -4.82 3.83 10.36
N VAL A 44 -5.12 3.68 9.08
CA VAL A 44 -5.45 4.81 8.22
C VAL A 44 -6.83 5.36 8.60
N GLU A 45 -6.85 6.62 9.03
CA GLU A 45 -8.05 7.31 9.51
C GLU A 45 -8.49 8.39 8.52
N ASN A 46 -9.81 8.61 8.42
CA ASN A 46 -10.38 9.72 7.66
C ASN A 46 -10.43 10.99 8.52
N SER A 47 -9.26 11.50 8.86
CA SER A 47 -9.07 12.69 9.71
C SER A 47 -7.85 13.47 9.24
N LYS A 48 -7.72 14.72 9.71
CA LYS A 48 -6.52 15.52 9.45
C LYS A 48 -5.26 14.86 10.02
N ASP A 49 -5.33 14.37 11.25
CA ASP A 49 -4.22 13.69 11.92
C ASP A 49 -3.84 12.40 11.19
N GLY A 50 -4.84 11.68 10.65
CA GLY A 50 -4.64 10.53 9.78
C GLY A 50 -3.87 10.89 8.50
N ASP A 51 -4.24 12.00 7.85
CA ASP A 51 -3.52 12.50 6.67
C ASP A 51 -2.07 12.89 7.02
N GLU A 52 -1.84 13.62 8.11
CA GLU A 52 -0.49 14.01 8.57
C GLU A 52 0.39 12.78 8.85
N LYS A 53 -0.20 11.73 9.43
CA LYS A 53 0.50 10.47 9.66
C LYS A 53 0.89 9.78 8.36
N ILE A 54 0.00 9.77 7.37
CA ILE A 54 0.28 9.21 6.04
C ILE A 54 1.38 10.02 5.34
N ILE A 55 1.30 11.35 5.37
CA ILE A 55 2.33 12.23 4.80
C ILE A 55 3.69 11.92 5.43
N THR A 56 3.76 11.79 6.75
CA THR A 56 4.99 11.41 7.46
C THR A 56 5.56 10.10 6.92
N LEU A 57 4.72 9.07 6.70
CA LEU A 57 5.16 7.78 6.14
C LEU A 57 5.65 7.92 4.70
N LEU A 58 4.92 8.68 3.86
CA LEU A 58 5.29 8.91 2.46
C LEU A 58 6.64 9.61 2.32
N GLN A 59 7.02 10.45 3.29
CA GLN A 59 8.30 11.17 3.29
C GLN A 59 9.48 10.38 3.86
N GLN A 60 9.26 9.18 4.43
CA GLN A 60 10.34 8.39 5.05
C GLN A 60 11.40 7.91 4.05
N THR A 61 10.99 7.61 2.81
CA THR A 61 11.89 7.15 1.77
C THR A 61 11.25 7.30 0.39
N ASP A 62 12.04 7.15 -0.66
CA ASP A 62 11.52 6.99 -2.02
C ASP A 62 10.91 5.59 -2.15
N TRP A 63 9.59 5.51 -2.03
CA TRP A 63 8.83 4.27 -2.16
C TRP A 63 8.75 3.83 -3.63
N ASP A 64 8.95 2.53 -3.89
CA ASP A 64 8.73 1.94 -5.22
C ASP A 64 7.23 1.75 -5.50
N ALA A 65 6.47 1.42 -4.45
CA ALA A 65 5.02 1.30 -4.53
C ALA A 65 4.30 1.68 -3.24
N VAL A 66 3.05 2.14 -3.39
CA VAL A 66 2.09 2.28 -2.31
C VAL A 66 0.88 1.39 -2.59
N SER A 67 0.57 0.50 -1.66
CA SER A 67 -0.58 -0.40 -1.72
C SER A 67 -1.73 0.13 -0.87
N PHE A 68 -2.97 0.05 -1.36
CA PHE A 68 -4.18 0.38 -0.61
C PHE A 68 -5.06 -0.86 -0.43
N GLY A 69 -5.40 -1.17 0.82
CA GLY A 69 -6.28 -2.28 1.18
C GLY A 69 -7.76 -2.06 0.85
N GLY A 70 -8.52 -3.16 0.87
CA GLY A 70 -9.96 -3.18 0.59
C GLY A 70 -10.78 -2.20 1.44
N GLY A 71 -10.42 -2.08 2.73
CA GLY A 71 -11.09 -1.15 3.65
C GLY A 71 -10.90 0.34 3.36
N LEU A 72 -9.98 0.70 2.44
CA LEU A 72 -9.79 2.07 1.96
C LEU A 72 -10.51 2.33 0.64
N THR A 73 -10.67 1.29 -0.18
CA THR A 73 -11.20 1.36 -1.55
C THR A 73 -12.70 1.04 -1.63
N GLY A 74 -13.31 0.70 -0.49
CA GLY A 74 -14.70 0.30 -0.42
C GLY A 74 -14.98 -1.15 -0.82
N TYR A 75 -13.94 -1.96 -1.05
CA TYR A 75 -14.06 -3.37 -1.45
C TYR A 75 -14.18 -4.34 -0.25
N ASP A 76 -14.03 -3.84 0.97
CA ASP A 76 -14.30 -4.61 2.19
C ASP A 76 -15.75 -4.37 2.59
N ASP A 77 -16.52 -5.44 2.81
CA ASP A 77 -17.93 -5.36 3.19
C ASP A 77 -18.15 -4.62 4.53
N HIS A 78 -17.14 -4.58 5.41
CA HIS A 78 -17.18 -3.80 6.66
C HIS A 78 -17.03 -2.29 6.42
N PHE A 79 -16.50 -1.91 5.26
CA PHE A 79 -16.24 -0.53 4.85
C PHE A 79 -16.72 -0.32 3.42
N PRO A 80 -18.04 -0.35 3.16
CA PRO A 80 -18.58 -0.36 1.81
C PRO A 80 -18.30 0.94 1.06
N ARG A 81 -18.49 0.88 -0.27
CA ARG A 81 -18.43 2.06 -1.14
C ARG A 81 -19.59 3.00 -0.87
N GLU A 82 -19.27 4.09 -0.20
CA GLU A 82 -20.11 5.28 -0.07
C GLU A 82 -19.40 6.50 -0.64
N ILE A 83 -20.12 7.60 -0.88
CA ILE A 83 -19.55 8.86 -1.37
C ILE A 83 -18.42 9.35 -0.45
N THR A 84 -18.58 9.20 0.86
CA THR A 84 -17.58 9.57 1.86
C THR A 84 -16.32 8.73 1.74
N THR A 85 -16.44 7.42 1.56
CA THR A 85 -15.32 6.48 1.30
C THR A 85 -14.61 6.84 -0.01
N LEU A 86 -15.35 7.15 -1.08
CA LEU A 86 -14.78 7.53 -2.36
C LEU A 86 -14.01 8.86 -2.29
N HIS A 87 -14.59 9.88 -1.66
CA HIS A 87 -13.91 11.18 -1.46
C HIS A 87 -12.64 11.02 -0.64
N TRP A 88 -12.70 10.22 0.42
CA TRP A 88 -11.54 9.93 1.24
C TRP A 88 -10.46 9.17 0.46
N PHE A 89 -10.83 8.12 -0.27
CA PHE A 89 -9.89 7.37 -1.10
C PHE A 89 -9.22 8.26 -2.16
N ASN A 90 -10.00 9.12 -2.83
CA ASN A 90 -9.47 10.09 -3.77
C ASN A 90 -8.46 11.04 -3.10
N ARG A 91 -8.73 11.48 -1.87
CA ARG A 91 -7.78 12.29 -1.09
C ARG A 91 -6.48 11.53 -0.83
N LEU A 92 -6.57 10.27 -0.41
CA LEU A 92 -5.39 9.42 -0.16
C LEU A 92 -4.54 9.24 -1.42
N VAL A 93 -5.16 8.97 -2.57
CA VAL A 93 -4.45 8.84 -3.86
C VAL A 93 -3.72 10.13 -4.23
N ASN A 94 -4.35 11.29 -4.02
CA ASN A 94 -3.71 12.58 -4.30
C ASN A 94 -2.55 12.88 -3.34
N LEU A 95 -2.64 12.49 -2.07
CA LEU A 95 -1.51 12.60 -1.14
C LEU A 95 -0.32 11.76 -1.64
N VAL A 96 -0.55 10.51 -2.03
CA VAL A 96 0.52 9.67 -2.59
C VAL A 96 1.12 10.30 -3.84
N HIS A 97 0.29 10.80 -4.76
CA HIS A 97 0.76 11.46 -5.97
C HIS A 97 1.60 12.72 -5.65
N GLN A 98 1.21 13.50 -4.64
CA GLN A 98 1.92 14.72 -4.26
C GLN A 98 3.28 14.43 -3.63
N TYR A 99 3.36 13.48 -2.70
CA TYR A 99 4.58 13.27 -1.90
C TYR A 99 5.53 12.24 -2.51
N VAL A 100 5.01 11.26 -3.26
CA VAL A 100 5.80 10.20 -3.90
C VAL A 100 5.33 9.94 -5.34
N PRO A 101 5.40 10.94 -6.24
CA PRO A 101 4.80 10.88 -7.58
C PRO A 101 5.31 9.75 -8.48
N LYS A 102 6.46 9.15 -8.14
CA LYS A 102 7.07 8.05 -8.89
C LYS A 102 6.63 6.67 -8.41
N ALA A 103 6.07 6.57 -7.20
CA ALA A 103 5.62 5.30 -6.64
C ALA A 103 4.46 4.75 -7.47
N LYS A 104 4.50 3.44 -7.75
CA LYS A 104 3.37 2.77 -8.37
C LYS A 104 2.24 2.60 -7.36
N LEU A 105 0.99 2.69 -7.81
CA LEU A 105 -0.18 2.46 -6.96
C LEU A 105 -0.69 1.03 -7.13
N ILE A 106 -0.91 0.35 -6.01
CA ILE A 106 -1.44 -1.02 -5.99
C ILE A 106 -2.74 -1.00 -5.20
N PHE A 107 -3.82 -1.53 -5.78
CA PHE A 107 -5.11 -1.66 -5.10
C PHE A 107 -5.38 -3.13 -4.84
N VAL A 108 -5.56 -3.51 -3.57
CA VAL A 108 -5.70 -4.91 -3.15
C VAL A 108 -7.03 -5.10 -2.43
N HIS A 109 -7.77 -6.14 -2.80
CA HIS A 109 -9.06 -6.44 -2.19
C HIS A 109 -8.91 -7.09 -0.81
N SER A 110 -7.82 -7.85 -0.61
CA SER A 110 -7.53 -8.53 0.65
C SER A 110 -6.02 -8.53 0.91
N PRO A 111 -5.60 -8.76 2.16
CA PRO A 111 -4.18 -8.89 2.51
C PRO A 111 -3.46 -9.98 1.72
N ASN A 112 -4.15 -11.08 1.40
CA ASN A 112 -3.55 -12.20 0.71
C ASN A 112 -3.19 -11.85 -0.75
N SER A 113 -3.86 -10.85 -1.33
CA SER A 113 -3.68 -10.43 -2.72
C SER A 113 -2.55 -9.42 -2.90
N ILE A 114 -1.88 -9.01 -1.81
CA ILE A 114 -0.85 -7.97 -1.87
C ILE A 114 0.39 -8.43 -2.63
N VAL A 115 0.76 -9.70 -2.51
CA VAL A 115 1.92 -10.30 -3.21
C VAL A 115 1.68 -10.28 -4.72
N ASP A 116 0.52 -10.78 -5.15
CA ASP A 116 0.12 -10.75 -6.56
C ASP A 116 0.06 -9.32 -7.09
N GLY A 117 -0.46 -8.38 -6.30
CA GLY A 117 -0.50 -6.96 -6.63
C GLY A 117 0.89 -6.34 -6.83
N ILE A 118 1.83 -6.66 -5.93
CA ILE A 118 3.22 -6.23 -6.02
C ILE A 118 3.87 -6.77 -7.29
N HIS A 119 3.78 -8.08 -7.52
CA HIS A 119 4.39 -8.70 -8.69
C HIS A 119 3.81 -8.15 -9.99
N ARG A 120 2.49 -8.08 -10.10
CA ARG A 120 1.83 -7.54 -11.30
C ARG A 120 2.27 -6.10 -11.61
N VAL A 121 2.47 -5.26 -10.60
CA VAL A 121 2.74 -3.83 -10.82
C VAL A 121 4.24 -3.51 -10.91
N LEU A 122 5.10 -4.28 -10.24
CA LEU A 122 6.54 -4.01 -10.15
C LEU A 122 7.42 -4.97 -10.96
N ASP A 123 6.98 -6.21 -11.23
CA ASP A 123 7.71 -7.13 -12.11
C ASP A 123 7.36 -6.93 -13.58
N GLU A 124 6.15 -6.45 -13.90
CA GLU A 124 5.78 -6.08 -15.26
C GLU A 124 6.54 -4.80 -15.64
N HIS A 125 7.80 -4.99 -16.03
CA HIS A 125 8.47 -4.09 -16.94
C HIS A 125 7.60 -3.97 -18.19
N HIS A 126 6.99 -2.79 -18.37
CA HIS A 126 6.46 -2.36 -19.66
C HIS A 126 7.55 -2.58 -20.73
N GLU A 127 7.36 -3.59 -21.58
CA GLU A 127 7.83 -3.56 -22.96
C GLU A 127 7.01 -2.53 -23.75
#